data_AF-A0A9X6UN45-F1
#
_entry.id   AF-A0A9X6UN45-F1
#
_cell.length_a   1.000
_cell.length_b   1.000
_cell.length_c   1.000
_cell.angle_alpha   90.00
_cell.angle_beta   90.00
_cell.angle_gamma   90.00
#
_symmetry.space_group_name_H-M   'P 1'
#
loop_
_entity.id
_entity.type
_entity.pdbx_description
1 polymer ?
#
loop_
_entity_poly.entity_id
_entity_poly.type
_entity_poly.pdbx_seq_one_letter_code
_entity_poly.pdbx_strand_id
1 'polypeptide(L)'
;MSDIYLKNYWLLNLEYINIFSRLKHYNIPLPLLSNFYQYLDEDIKNKMKDNNFYKQLSIEPIAETQLQLEFEKIMSVFQSKIKRKNQNGAILLNSDYLRFSVSNFTHFNPNQTKILTRSKKTELYGLPTVCAPDYINKSANTAHVFIEKAKEIFLKFNKHPLFSNLFFQKKLLSDLPIMIEKLNMAHFIFKEQDISGVIVGTTEDITSRALTFLSSSEGIPSYCLQHGAVMGEEAYFPVFATKQVVYGKYEEDWYLQKGVSESQIEILGHPRYDEIFDRVYMDKKNLFNKLKIDPSTKVVFIATQPFKTSFYTELTEKLVEDKNITVIIKPHPWEKGRNLVGEYIKLSNLYPNVKYITNEVNIYDVILHANLVVISNSTVGLEAMLLDIPVVVYKSLLEERDYKYYDTLDWLVNHSMEDMTSTIKKVLNNPLQSNLAKELRRKFINENYPQEACTKRLINLIQIEKD
;
A
#
# COMPACT_ATOMS: atom_id res chain seq x y z
N MET A 1 -9.20 15.43 14.68
CA MET A 1 -7.99 16.19 14.31
C MET A 1 -7.41 15.72 12.98
N SER A 2 -7.45 14.41 12.65
CA SER A 2 -7.09 13.88 11.33
C SER A 2 -7.88 14.52 10.19
N ASP A 3 -9.18 14.72 10.36
CA ASP A 3 -10.06 15.12 9.25
C ASP A 3 -9.81 16.57 8.79
N ILE A 4 -9.49 17.46 9.73
CA ILE A 4 -9.12 18.86 9.42
C ILE A 4 -7.79 18.88 8.67
N TYR A 5 -6.80 18.13 9.16
CA TYR A 5 -5.50 18.01 8.52
C TYR A 5 -5.63 17.47 7.08
N LEU A 6 -6.38 16.38 6.87
CA LEU A 6 -6.56 15.78 5.53
C LEU A 6 -7.33 16.70 4.60
N LYS A 7 -8.35 17.41 5.09
CA LYS A 7 -9.06 18.43 4.30
C LYS A 7 -8.11 19.52 3.81
N ASN A 8 -7.32 20.11 4.71
CA ASN A 8 -6.33 21.13 4.36
C ASN A 8 -5.21 20.56 3.46
N TYR A 9 -4.84 19.29 3.64
CA TYR A 9 -3.85 18.59 2.82
C TYR A 9 -4.25 18.53 1.36
N TRP A 10 -5.48 18.09 1.08
CA TRP A 10 -5.94 17.97 -0.31
C TRP A 10 -6.10 19.32 -1.00
N LEU A 11 -6.56 20.34 -0.28
CA LEU A 11 -6.64 21.71 -0.82
C LEU A 11 -5.25 22.27 -1.17
N LEU A 12 -4.29 22.12 -0.25
CA LEU A 12 -2.92 22.58 -0.47
C LEU A 12 -2.23 21.80 -1.61
N ASN A 13 -2.51 20.49 -1.73
CA ASN A 13 -2.00 19.65 -2.81
C ASN A 13 -2.55 20.11 -4.17
N LEU A 14 -3.86 20.32 -4.28
CA LEU A 14 -4.50 20.82 -5.50
C LEU A 14 -3.96 22.21 -5.87
N GLU A 15 -3.74 23.10 -4.91
CA GLU A 15 -3.17 24.43 -5.16
C GLU A 15 -1.74 24.34 -5.67
N TYR A 16 -0.93 23.49 -5.05
CA TYR A 16 0.41 23.18 -5.52
C TYR A 16 0.38 22.69 -6.98
N ILE A 17 -0.47 21.71 -7.30
CA ILE A 17 -0.56 21.19 -8.67
C ILE A 17 -1.02 22.28 -9.64
N ASN A 18 -2.03 23.08 -9.29
CA ASN A 18 -2.56 24.14 -10.15
C ASN A 18 -1.53 25.23 -10.44
N ILE A 19 -0.85 25.73 -9.42
CA ILE A 19 0.15 26.80 -9.56
C ILE A 19 1.39 26.33 -10.31
N PHE A 20 1.84 25.09 -10.05
CA PHE A 20 3.03 24.53 -10.68
C PHE A 20 2.73 23.75 -11.97
N SER A 21 1.47 23.72 -12.44
CA SER A 21 1.03 22.97 -13.65
C SER A 21 1.76 23.37 -14.94
N ARG A 22 2.34 24.58 -14.99
CA ARG A 22 3.18 25.06 -16.10
C ARG A 22 4.52 24.32 -16.19
N LEU A 23 4.97 23.72 -15.10
CA LEU A 23 6.08 22.77 -15.11
C LEU A 23 5.55 21.44 -15.66
N LYS A 24 5.55 21.29 -16.98
CA LYS A 24 5.06 20.08 -17.64
C LYS A 24 6.08 19.49 -18.62
N HIS A 25 6.17 18.17 -18.64
CA HIS A 25 7.04 17.42 -19.55
C HIS A 25 6.21 16.32 -20.23
N TYR A 26 6.33 16.16 -21.55
CA TYR A 26 5.38 15.38 -22.37
C TYR A 26 3.90 15.72 -22.09
N ASN A 27 3.61 17.01 -21.89
CA ASN A 27 2.30 17.54 -21.49
C ASN A 27 1.77 17.09 -20.12
N ILE A 28 2.54 16.32 -19.35
CA ILE A 28 2.19 15.90 -17.98
C ILE A 28 2.74 16.93 -16.98
N PRO A 29 1.89 17.54 -16.12
CA PRO A 29 2.33 18.37 -15.02
C PRO A 29 3.25 17.61 -14.06
N LEU A 30 4.49 18.07 -13.87
CA LEU A 30 5.47 17.49 -12.97
C LEU A 30 4.98 17.40 -11.51
N PRO A 31 4.20 18.36 -10.97
CA PRO A 31 3.63 18.24 -9.62
C PRO A 31 2.79 16.99 -9.37
N LEU A 32 2.16 16.43 -10.42
CA LEU A 32 1.41 15.17 -10.27
C LEU A 32 2.32 13.99 -9.94
N LEU A 33 3.61 14.05 -10.28
CA LEU A 33 4.60 13.03 -9.92
C LEU A 33 5.06 13.09 -8.46
N SER A 34 4.67 14.12 -7.71
CA SER A 34 5.08 14.34 -6.32
C SER A 34 4.30 13.46 -5.33
N ASN A 35 5.00 12.77 -4.44
CA ASN A 35 4.39 12.28 -3.20
C ASN A 35 4.23 13.44 -2.24
N PHE A 36 3.16 14.20 -2.40
CA PHE A 36 3.02 15.53 -1.81
C PHE A 36 3.20 15.56 -0.29
N TYR A 37 2.85 14.49 0.44
CA TYR A 37 3.09 14.43 1.89
C TYR A 37 4.58 14.45 2.27
N GLN A 38 5.49 14.08 1.35
CA GLN A 38 6.96 14.16 1.55
C GLN A 38 7.51 15.58 1.37
N TYR A 39 6.67 16.51 0.92
CA TYR A 39 7.02 17.92 0.70
C TYR A 39 6.63 18.80 1.88
N LEU A 40 6.03 18.21 2.93
CA LEU A 40 5.56 18.89 4.13
C LEU A 40 6.50 18.56 5.29
N ASP A 41 7.09 19.59 5.89
CA ASP A 41 7.75 19.46 7.18
C ASP A 41 6.72 19.50 8.33
N GLU A 42 7.19 19.28 9.57
CA GLU A 42 6.31 19.27 10.74
C GLU A 42 5.67 20.64 11.03
N ASP A 43 6.32 21.76 10.66
CA ASP A 43 5.75 23.10 10.82
C ASP A 43 4.51 23.27 9.94
N ILE A 44 4.61 22.92 8.66
CA ILE A 44 3.47 22.99 7.74
C ILE A 44 2.37 22.00 8.16
N LYS A 45 2.72 20.76 8.52
CA LYS A 45 1.72 19.78 8.98
C LYS A 45 0.97 20.26 10.22
N ASN A 46 1.65 20.90 11.18
CA ASN A 46 1.01 21.45 12.36
C ASN A 46 0.09 22.63 12.02
N LYS A 47 0.50 23.53 11.12
CA LYS A 47 -0.37 24.61 10.63
C LYS A 47 -1.64 24.09 9.95
N MET A 48 -1.53 22.98 9.23
CA MET A 48 -2.68 22.33 8.57
C MET A 48 -3.67 21.70 9.55
N LYS A 49 -3.35 21.57 10.85
CA LYS A 49 -4.31 21.16 11.88
C LYS A 49 -5.28 22.30 12.26
N ASP A 50 -5.04 23.53 11.81
CA ASP A 50 -5.94 24.68 12.03
C ASP A 50 -7.14 24.66 11.06
N ASN A 51 -8.35 24.81 11.60
CA ASN A 51 -9.60 24.91 10.84
C ASN A 51 -9.64 26.05 9.82
N ASN A 52 -8.85 27.11 10.02
CA ASN A 52 -8.79 28.28 9.16
C ASN A 52 -7.60 28.29 8.20
N PHE A 53 -6.76 27.24 8.19
CA PHE A 53 -5.61 27.17 7.29
C PHE A 53 -5.99 27.39 5.82
N TYR A 54 -7.09 26.78 5.36
CA TYR A 54 -7.59 26.93 3.99
C TYR A 54 -7.81 28.38 3.56
N LYS A 55 -8.08 29.32 4.49
CA LYS A 55 -8.29 30.74 4.18
C LYS A 55 -7.04 31.44 3.64
N GLN A 56 -5.88 30.80 3.78
CA GLN A 56 -4.59 31.27 3.24
C GLN A 56 -4.33 30.74 1.83
N LEU A 57 -5.20 29.86 1.33
CA LEU A 57 -5.10 29.21 0.02
C LEU A 57 -6.01 29.94 -0.98
N SER A 58 -5.68 29.84 -2.27
CA SER A 58 -6.51 30.36 -3.36
C SER A 58 -7.62 29.41 -3.81
N ILE A 59 -7.65 28.19 -3.27
CA ILE A 59 -8.65 27.17 -3.57
C ILE A 59 -9.75 27.18 -2.50
N GLU A 60 -11.00 27.28 -2.95
CA GLU A 60 -12.18 27.16 -2.09
C GLU A 60 -12.33 25.74 -1.52
N PRO A 61 -12.93 25.58 -0.33
CA PRO A 61 -13.20 24.25 0.22
C PRO A 61 -13.99 23.35 -0.73
N ILE A 62 -13.45 22.16 -0.98
CA ILE A 62 -14.06 21.14 -1.84
C ILE A 62 -14.67 20.04 -0.96
N ALA A 63 -15.85 19.56 -1.34
CA ALA A 63 -16.47 18.40 -0.70
C ALA A 63 -15.64 17.14 -1.00
N GLU A 64 -15.52 16.24 -0.03
CA GLU A 64 -14.71 15.03 -0.17
C GLU A 64 -15.10 14.20 -1.41
N THR A 65 -16.40 14.09 -1.69
CA THR A 65 -16.99 13.41 -2.86
C THR A 65 -16.67 14.07 -4.21
N GLN A 66 -15.99 15.21 -4.22
CA GLN A 66 -15.59 15.94 -5.43
C GLN A 66 -14.06 15.98 -5.60
N LEU A 67 -13.28 15.46 -4.64
CA LEU A 67 -11.82 15.55 -4.69
C LEU A 67 -11.25 14.85 -5.92
N GLN A 68 -11.70 13.62 -6.23
CA GLN A 68 -11.19 12.89 -7.39
C GLN A 68 -11.47 13.65 -8.69
N LEU A 69 -12.64 14.28 -8.81
CA LEU A 69 -13.03 15.04 -10.01
C LEU A 69 -12.06 16.19 -10.31
N GLU A 70 -11.47 16.83 -9.29
CA GLU A 70 -10.45 17.87 -9.49
C GLU A 70 -9.16 17.30 -10.09
N PHE A 71 -8.73 16.12 -9.64
CA PHE A 71 -7.59 15.43 -10.24
C PHE A 71 -7.88 14.98 -11.68
N GLU A 72 -9.09 14.50 -11.95
CA GLU A 72 -9.52 14.08 -13.29
C GLU A 72 -9.57 15.25 -14.28
N LYS A 73 -10.04 16.42 -13.85
CA LYS A 73 -9.97 17.65 -14.66
C LYS A 73 -8.53 17.94 -15.09
N ILE A 74 -7.57 17.82 -14.17
CA ILE A 74 -6.15 18.03 -14.48
C ILE A 74 -5.64 16.94 -15.43
N MET A 75 -5.98 15.67 -15.19
CA MET A 75 -5.54 14.55 -16.03
C MET A 75 -6.11 14.60 -17.46
N SER A 76 -7.34 15.11 -17.62
CA SER A 76 -8.01 15.23 -18.92
C SER A 76 -7.24 16.07 -19.95
N VAL A 77 -6.32 16.93 -19.48
CA VAL A 77 -5.46 17.78 -20.32
C VAL A 77 -4.44 16.97 -21.12
N PHE A 78 -4.02 15.80 -20.61
CA PHE A 78 -3.03 14.94 -21.28
C PHE A 78 -3.54 13.54 -21.61
N GLN A 79 -4.65 13.11 -21.01
CA GLN A 79 -5.25 11.80 -21.31
C GLN A 79 -5.69 11.72 -22.78
N SER A 80 -5.34 10.62 -23.44
CA SER A 80 -5.80 10.36 -24.80
C SER A 80 -7.30 10.09 -24.81
N LYS A 81 -8.02 10.71 -25.75
CA LYS A 81 -9.43 10.39 -26.03
C LYS A 81 -9.60 9.17 -26.94
N ILE A 82 -8.49 8.67 -27.49
CA ILE A 82 -8.47 7.58 -28.46
C ILE A 82 -7.71 6.41 -27.83
N LYS A 83 -8.34 5.24 -27.73
CA LYS A 83 -7.66 4.02 -27.33
C LYS A 83 -6.53 3.69 -28.32
N ARG A 84 -5.40 3.18 -27.84
CA ARG A 84 -4.27 2.79 -28.70
C ARG A 84 -4.74 1.72 -29.71
N LYS A 85 -4.38 1.90 -30.99
CA LYS A 85 -4.82 1.02 -32.08
C LYS A 85 -4.35 -0.43 -31.94
N ASN A 86 -3.19 -0.66 -31.33
CA ASN A 86 -2.65 -2.00 -31.13
C ASN A 86 -2.95 -2.50 -29.71
N GLN A 87 -4.03 -3.27 -29.57
CA GLN A 87 -4.40 -3.93 -28.31
C GLN A 87 -3.62 -5.25 -28.09
N ASN A 88 -2.90 -5.74 -29.10
CA ASN A 88 -2.16 -7.00 -29.06
C ASN A 88 -0.71 -6.89 -28.56
N GLY A 89 -0.26 -5.69 -28.21
CA GLY A 89 1.07 -5.48 -27.60
C GLY A 89 1.24 -6.20 -26.26
N ALA A 90 2.44 -6.17 -25.70
CA ALA A 90 2.74 -6.79 -24.41
C ALA A 90 2.15 -6.00 -23.22
N ILE A 91 1.84 -6.72 -22.15
CA ILE A 91 1.56 -6.14 -20.83
C ILE A 91 2.88 -5.87 -20.12
N LEU A 92 3.09 -4.64 -19.66
CA LEU A 92 4.26 -4.27 -18.88
C LEU A 92 3.95 -4.38 -17.39
N LEU A 93 4.64 -5.29 -16.70
CA LEU A 93 4.60 -5.44 -15.24
C LEU A 93 5.71 -4.60 -14.62
N ASN A 94 5.37 -3.55 -13.86
CA ASN A 94 6.37 -2.89 -13.03
C ASN A 94 6.61 -3.73 -11.77
N SER A 95 7.69 -4.52 -11.70
CA SER A 95 7.89 -5.49 -10.61
C SER A 95 7.95 -4.86 -9.21
N ASP A 96 8.32 -3.58 -9.12
CA ASP A 96 8.37 -2.86 -7.86
C ASP A 96 6.95 -2.78 -7.25
N TYR A 97 6.85 -3.14 -5.97
CA TYR A 97 5.61 -3.12 -5.18
C TYR A 97 4.45 -4.01 -5.64
N LEU A 98 4.57 -4.80 -6.73
CA LEU A 98 3.51 -5.76 -7.14
C LEU A 98 3.28 -6.87 -6.11
N ARG A 99 4.29 -7.20 -5.28
CA ARG A 99 4.21 -8.25 -4.24
C ARG A 99 3.78 -9.63 -4.75
N PHE A 100 4.03 -9.91 -6.03
CA PHE A 100 3.81 -11.22 -6.61
C PHE A 100 4.83 -12.22 -6.07
N SER A 101 4.36 -13.43 -5.76
CA SER A 101 5.23 -14.60 -5.63
C SER A 101 5.78 -15.01 -6.99
N VAL A 102 6.81 -15.86 -7.00
CA VAL A 102 7.32 -16.46 -8.25
C VAL A 102 6.22 -17.19 -9.00
N SER A 103 5.34 -17.90 -8.29
CA SER A 103 4.22 -18.63 -8.91
C SER A 103 3.26 -17.69 -9.63
N ASN A 104 2.99 -16.49 -9.12
CA ASN A 104 2.08 -15.56 -9.80
C ASN A 104 2.60 -15.17 -11.19
N PHE A 105 3.93 -14.99 -11.34
CA PHE A 105 4.53 -14.61 -12.63
C PHE A 105 4.42 -15.72 -13.69
N THR A 106 4.43 -17.00 -13.29
CA THR A 106 4.39 -18.11 -14.26
C THR A 106 3.04 -18.28 -14.95
N HIS A 107 1.98 -17.63 -14.45
CA HIS A 107 0.67 -17.61 -15.11
C HIS A 107 0.60 -16.66 -16.30
N PHE A 108 1.54 -15.71 -16.43
CA PHE A 108 1.55 -14.76 -17.53
C PHE A 108 2.18 -15.36 -18.78
N ASN A 109 1.63 -15.06 -19.95
CA ASN A 109 2.17 -15.53 -21.22
C ASN A 109 3.46 -14.76 -21.60
N PRO A 110 4.62 -15.43 -21.75
CA PRO A 110 5.90 -14.78 -22.05
C PRO A 110 5.93 -14.05 -23.40
N ASN A 111 5.06 -14.43 -24.34
CA ASN A 111 4.95 -13.74 -25.63
C ASN A 111 4.10 -12.46 -25.55
N GLN A 112 3.36 -12.25 -24.47
CA GLN A 112 2.42 -11.14 -24.30
C GLN A 112 2.68 -10.34 -23.01
N THR A 113 3.76 -10.60 -22.29
CA THR A 113 4.06 -9.96 -21.01
C THR A 113 5.54 -9.69 -20.88
N LYS A 114 5.90 -8.52 -20.36
CA LYS A 114 7.27 -8.11 -20.05
C LYS A 114 7.36 -7.57 -18.63
N ILE A 115 8.49 -7.78 -17.96
CA ILE A 115 8.75 -7.21 -16.63
C ILE A 115 9.70 -6.01 -16.75
N LEU A 116 9.30 -4.85 -16.25
CA LEU A 116 10.22 -3.73 -16.05
C LEU A 116 11.13 -4.02 -14.85
N THR A 117 12.45 -4.01 -15.06
CA THR A 117 13.44 -4.26 -13.99
C THR A 117 14.53 -3.20 -13.97
N ARG A 118 15.26 -3.13 -12.85
CA ARG A 118 16.49 -2.32 -12.73
C ARG A 118 17.76 -3.04 -13.22
N SER A 119 17.63 -4.31 -13.60
CA SER A 119 18.75 -5.18 -13.96
C SER A 119 18.84 -5.39 -15.47
N LYS A 120 20.05 -5.65 -15.98
CA LYS A 120 20.27 -6.02 -17.38
C LYS A 120 19.96 -7.49 -17.69
N LYS A 121 19.33 -8.23 -16.77
CA LYS A 121 18.86 -9.58 -17.06
C LYS A 121 17.82 -9.50 -18.16
N THR A 122 17.90 -10.36 -19.17
CA THR A 122 16.96 -10.42 -20.31
C THR A 122 15.67 -11.17 -20.00
N GLU A 123 15.67 -11.94 -18.91
CA GLU A 123 14.54 -12.73 -18.44
C GLU A 123 14.48 -12.72 -16.90
N LEU A 124 13.26 -12.74 -16.36
CA LEU A 124 12.99 -12.91 -14.94
C LEU A 124 11.69 -13.73 -14.78
N TYR A 125 11.76 -14.81 -13.99
CA TYR A 125 10.64 -15.73 -13.74
C TYR A 125 10.00 -16.32 -15.01
N GLY A 126 10.78 -16.57 -16.07
CA GLY A 126 10.27 -17.06 -17.35
C GLY A 126 9.70 -15.97 -18.28
N LEU A 127 9.72 -14.69 -17.85
CA LEU A 127 9.20 -13.57 -18.63
C LEU A 127 10.33 -12.68 -19.17
N PRO A 128 10.24 -12.20 -20.42
CA PRO A 128 11.17 -11.21 -20.96
C PRO A 128 11.16 -9.93 -20.12
N THR A 129 12.28 -9.23 -20.08
CA THR A 129 12.42 -8.00 -19.29
C THR A 129 12.61 -6.75 -20.16
N VAL A 130 12.31 -5.60 -19.55
CA VAL A 130 12.68 -4.27 -20.02
C VAL A 130 13.55 -3.66 -18.93
N CYS A 131 14.79 -3.28 -19.25
CA CYS A 131 15.73 -2.71 -18.29
C CYS A 131 15.52 -1.18 -18.22
N ALA A 132 14.98 -0.68 -17.12
CA ALA A 132 14.62 0.73 -16.96
C ALA A 132 15.81 1.71 -17.17
N PRO A 133 17.02 1.43 -16.63
CA PRO A 133 18.20 2.27 -16.88
C PRO A 133 18.57 2.49 -18.35
N ASP A 134 18.21 1.57 -19.25
CA ASP A 134 18.53 1.70 -20.67
C ASP A 134 17.74 2.83 -21.36
N TYR A 135 16.69 3.35 -20.72
CA TYR A 135 15.80 4.38 -21.28
C TYR A 135 15.95 5.76 -20.63
N ILE A 136 16.64 5.84 -19.48
CA ILE A 136 16.76 7.06 -18.66
C ILE A 136 17.57 8.16 -19.37
N ASN A 137 18.65 7.80 -20.08
CA ASN A 137 19.59 8.76 -20.68
C ASN A 137 19.37 9.00 -22.18
N LYS A 138 18.21 8.63 -22.72
CA LYS A 138 17.92 8.74 -24.17
C LYS A 138 17.52 10.14 -24.64
N SER A 139 17.30 11.08 -23.72
CA SER A 139 16.99 12.48 -24.00
C SER A 139 17.97 13.43 -23.32
N ALA A 140 18.15 14.61 -23.90
CA ALA A 140 18.92 15.68 -23.28
C ALA A 140 18.37 16.05 -21.90
N ASN A 141 19.27 16.35 -20.95
CA ASN A 141 18.88 16.79 -19.62
C ASN A 141 18.39 18.25 -19.64
N THR A 142 17.07 18.43 -19.58
CA THR A 142 16.40 19.73 -19.57
C THR A 142 16.03 20.21 -18.17
N ALA A 143 16.46 19.52 -17.10
CA ALA A 143 15.99 19.80 -15.73
C ALA A 143 16.26 21.24 -15.27
N HIS A 144 17.36 21.84 -15.70
CA HIS A 144 17.72 23.23 -15.38
C HIS A 144 16.60 24.23 -15.78
N VAL A 145 15.93 24.02 -16.92
CA VAL A 145 14.82 24.89 -17.37
C VAL A 145 13.65 24.86 -16.38
N PHE A 146 13.33 23.68 -15.85
CA PHE A 146 12.24 23.50 -14.90
C PHE A 146 12.61 24.04 -13.51
N ILE A 147 13.87 23.89 -13.12
CA ILE A 147 14.41 24.45 -11.87
C ILE A 147 14.29 25.99 -11.87
N GLU A 148 14.67 26.67 -12.95
CA GLU A 148 14.57 28.13 -13.02
C GLU A 148 13.10 28.59 -12.99
N LYS A 149 12.21 27.92 -13.74
CA LYS A 149 10.76 28.21 -13.68
C LYS A 149 10.18 28.00 -12.28
N ALA A 150 10.61 26.97 -11.55
CA ALA A 150 10.17 26.74 -10.18
C ALA A 150 10.63 27.87 -9.24
N LYS A 151 11.87 28.34 -9.39
CA LYS A 151 12.39 29.49 -8.63
C LYS A 151 11.62 30.78 -8.90
N GLU A 152 11.24 31.04 -10.15
CA GLU A 152 10.37 32.18 -10.49
C GLU A 152 9.02 32.12 -9.77
N ILE A 153 8.42 30.92 -9.68
CA ILE A 153 7.18 30.71 -8.92
C ILE A 153 7.42 30.99 -7.43
N PHE A 154 8.52 30.50 -6.83
CA PHE A 154 8.83 30.76 -5.43
C PHE A 154 8.96 32.26 -5.13
N LEU A 155 9.62 33.03 -6.00
CA LEU A 155 9.75 34.48 -5.87
C LEU A 155 8.39 35.18 -5.92
N LYS A 156 7.51 34.74 -6.84
CA LYS A 156 6.16 35.29 -6.99
C LYS A 156 5.27 35.01 -5.77
N PHE A 157 5.42 33.83 -5.16
CA PHE A 157 4.60 33.37 -4.04
C PHE A 157 5.38 33.35 -2.71
N ASN A 158 6.22 34.35 -2.47
CA ASN A 158 7.12 34.43 -1.32
C ASN A 158 6.44 34.60 0.06
N LYS A 159 5.12 34.82 0.10
CA LYS A 159 4.31 34.85 1.33
C LYS A 159 3.40 33.63 1.50
N HIS A 160 3.36 32.73 0.51
CA HIS A 160 2.52 31.55 0.57
C HIS A 160 3.04 30.58 1.65
N PRO A 161 2.16 29.96 2.47
CA PRO A 161 2.59 29.10 3.58
C PRO A 161 3.52 27.97 3.15
N LEU A 162 3.22 27.31 2.03
CA LEU A 162 4.08 26.26 1.46
C LEU A 162 5.20 26.78 0.54
N PHE A 163 4.89 27.62 -0.46
CA PHE A 163 5.87 27.94 -1.50
C PHE A 163 7.02 28.85 -1.04
N SER A 164 6.86 29.52 0.11
CA SER A 164 7.95 30.23 0.78
C SER A 164 8.81 29.35 1.71
N ASN A 165 8.36 28.13 2.01
CA ASN A 165 9.05 27.20 2.90
C ASN A 165 10.31 26.60 2.21
N LEU A 166 11.47 26.73 2.87
CA LEU A 166 12.76 26.30 2.32
C LEU A 166 12.88 24.77 2.17
N PHE A 167 12.24 24.00 3.05
CA PHE A 167 12.22 22.55 2.95
C PHE A 167 11.48 22.11 1.68
N PHE A 168 10.28 22.66 1.45
CA PHE A 168 9.51 22.45 0.22
C PHE A 168 10.32 22.80 -1.03
N GLN A 169 10.89 24.02 -1.08
CA GLN A 169 11.65 24.48 -2.23
C GLN A 169 12.83 23.55 -2.54
N LYS A 170 13.63 23.21 -1.52
CA LYS A 170 14.79 22.32 -1.68
C LYS A 170 14.36 20.94 -2.19
N LYS A 171 13.30 20.36 -1.63
CA LYS A 171 12.79 19.04 -2.03
C LYS A 171 12.27 19.04 -3.46
N LEU A 172 11.49 20.05 -3.85
CA LEU A 172 10.99 20.15 -5.22
C LEU A 172 12.13 20.30 -6.23
N LEU A 173 13.09 21.19 -5.96
CA LEU A 173 14.23 21.38 -6.87
C LEU A 173 15.07 20.10 -7.02
N SER A 174 15.22 19.29 -5.96
CA SER A 174 15.94 18.01 -6.05
C SER A 174 15.16 16.94 -6.80
N ASP A 175 13.83 16.98 -6.75
CA ASP A 175 12.98 15.94 -7.35
C ASP A 175 12.67 16.21 -8.83
N LEU A 176 12.68 17.47 -9.28
CA LEU A 176 12.42 17.84 -10.68
C LEU A 176 13.27 17.05 -11.70
N PRO A 177 14.60 16.90 -11.54
CA PRO A 177 15.40 16.04 -12.42
C PRO A 177 14.91 14.58 -12.45
N ILE A 178 14.52 14.03 -11.30
CA ILE A 178 14.06 12.64 -11.17
C ILE A 178 12.71 12.48 -11.88
N MET A 179 11.79 13.43 -11.72
CA MET A 179 10.49 13.41 -12.41
C MET A 179 10.66 13.39 -13.93
N ILE A 180 11.53 14.26 -14.45
CA ILE A 180 11.83 14.33 -15.89
C ILE A 180 12.47 13.03 -16.37
N GLU A 181 13.44 12.51 -15.61
CA GLU A 181 14.09 11.23 -15.88
C GLU A 181 13.08 10.08 -16.02
N LYS A 182 12.14 9.94 -15.07
CA LYS A 182 11.15 8.85 -15.09
C LYS A 182 10.14 9.00 -16.22
N LEU A 183 9.75 10.22 -16.55
CA LEU A 183 8.92 10.48 -17.73
C LEU A 183 9.68 10.15 -19.03
N ASN A 184 10.96 10.50 -19.16
CA ASN A 184 11.77 10.12 -20.32
C ASN A 184 11.85 8.60 -20.46
N MET A 185 12.17 7.91 -19.36
CA MET A 185 12.21 6.45 -19.33
C MET A 185 10.91 5.83 -19.83
N ALA A 186 9.77 6.21 -19.25
CA ALA A 186 8.47 5.68 -19.66
C ALA A 186 8.13 6.03 -21.12
N HIS A 187 8.45 7.25 -21.58
CA HIS A 187 8.20 7.68 -22.95
C HIS A 187 8.96 6.81 -23.96
N PHE A 188 10.26 6.59 -23.76
CA PHE A 188 11.04 5.76 -24.68
C PHE A 188 10.68 4.28 -24.58
N ILE A 189 10.24 3.79 -23.42
CA ILE A 189 9.67 2.44 -23.31
C ILE A 189 8.45 2.32 -24.22
N PHE A 190 7.46 3.21 -24.13
CA PHE A 190 6.25 3.11 -24.96
C PHE A 190 6.48 3.38 -26.45
N LYS A 191 7.53 4.15 -26.78
CA LYS A 191 7.96 4.41 -28.17
C LYS A 191 8.64 3.21 -28.82
N GLU A 192 9.47 2.47 -28.07
CA GLU A 192 10.32 1.41 -28.62
C GLU A 192 9.79 -0.01 -28.34
N GLN A 193 8.95 -0.15 -27.31
CA GLN A 193 8.31 -1.40 -26.95
C GLN A 193 6.83 -1.33 -27.33
N ASP A 194 6.35 -2.38 -27.97
CA ASP A 194 4.93 -2.52 -28.25
C ASP A 194 4.17 -2.93 -26.99
N ILE A 195 3.77 -1.94 -26.20
CA ILE A 195 3.03 -2.12 -24.94
C ILE A 195 1.56 -1.79 -25.15
N SER A 196 0.68 -2.65 -24.64
CA SER A 196 -0.78 -2.50 -24.72
C SER A 196 -1.49 -2.43 -23.35
N GLY A 197 -0.75 -2.59 -22.26
CA GLY A 197 -1.27 -2.41 -20.90
C GLY A 197 -0.15 -2.34 -19.88
N VAL A 198 -0.42 -1.71 -18.73
CA VAL A 198 0.56 -1.52 -17.66
C VAL A 198 -0.03 -1.98 -16.33
N ILE A 199 0.70 -2.80 -15.57
CA ILE A 199 0.34 -3.15 -14.19
C ILE A 199 1.38 -2.58 -13.23
N VAL A 200 0.92 -1.87 -12.22
CA VAL A 200 1.75 -1.32 -11.14
C VAL A 200 1.22 -1.75 -9.79
N GLY A 201 2.10 -1.92 -8.79
CA GLY A 201 1.69 -2.26 -7.42
C GLY A 201 1.35 -1.06 -6.54
N THR A 202 1.53 0.16 -7.04
CA THR A 202 1.21 1.40 -6.35
C THR A 202 1.33 2.54 -7.34
N THR A 203 0.61 3.63 -7.15
CA THR A 203 0.87 4.91 -7.84
C THR A 203 1.64 5.89 -6.95
N GLU A 204 2.08 5.48 -5.76
CA GLU A 204 2.94 6.28 -4.89
C GLU A 204 4.39 6.34 -5.42
N ASP A 205 4.90 5.25 -5.98
CA ASP A 205 6.23 5.25 -6.57
C ASP A 205 6.27 6.07 -7.87
N ILE A 206 7.31 6.91 -8.01
CA ILE A 206 7.45 7.83 -9.14
C ILE A 206 7.58 7.12 -10.49
N THR A 207 8.17 5.92 -10.53
CA THR A 207 8.27 5.11 -11.75
C THR A 207 6.90 4.61 -12.14
N SER A 208 6.16 4.02 -11.20
CA SER A 208 4.78 3.59 -11.44
C SER A 208 3.88 4.73 -11.90
N ARG A 209 4.02 5.91 -11.28
CA ARG A 209 3.21 7.07 -11.64
C ARG A 209 3.56 7.62 -13.02
N ALA A 210 4.84 7.67 -13.38
CA ALA A 210 5.28 8.04 -14.73
C ALA A 210 4.74 7.08 -15.80
N LEU A 211 4.82 5.77 -15.57
CA LEU A 211 4.23 4.76 -16.46
C LEU A 211 2.72 4.94 -16.60
N THR A 212 2.03 5.16 -15.48
CA THR A 212 0.58 5.36 -15.45
C THR A 212 0.17 6.59 -16.27
N PHE A 213 0.77 7.76 -16.04
CA PHE A 213 0.41 8.97 -16.77
C PHE A 213 0.75 8.92 -18.25
N LEU A 214 1.92 8.39 -18.63
CA LEU A 214 2.27 8.27 -20.04
C LEU A 214 1.43 7.21 -20.75
N SER A 215 1.08 6.10 -20.09
CA SER A 215 0.13 5.13 -20.64
C SER A 215 -1.23 5.78 -20.94
N SER A 216 -1.75 6.60 -20.01
CA SER A 216 -2.98 7.37 -20.19
C SER A 216 -2.88 8.36 -21.35
N SER A 217 -1.74 9.05 -21.51
CA SER A 217 -1.52 9.97 -22.65
C SER A 217 -1.45 9.29 -24.01
N GLU A 218 -1.18 7.98 -24.04
CA GLU A 218 -1.12 7.17 -25.26
C GLU A 218 -2.37 6.32 -25.48
N GLY A 219 -3.37 6.41 -24.60
CA GLY A 219 -4.58 5.60 -24.66
C GLY A 219 -4.34 4.12 -24.35
N ILE A 220 -3.33 3.84 -23.52
CA ILE A 220 -2.99 2.51 -23.00
C ILE A 220 -3.60 2.36 -21.60
N PRO A 221 -4.39 1.30 -21.33
CA PRO A 221 -4.95 1.08 -20.00
C PRO A 221 -3.86 0.72 -18.97
N SER A 222 -4.08 1.16 -17.74
CA SER A 222 -3.22 0.85 -16.59
C SER A 222 -4.04 0.32 -15.41
N TYR A 223 -3.48 -0.63 -14.68
CA TYR A 223 -4.08 -1.29 -13.53
C TYR A 223 -3.17 -1.10 -12.32
N CYS A 224 -3.66 -0.42 -11.30
CA CYS A 224 -2.96 -0.25 -10.03
C CYS A 224 -3.48 -1.28 -9.03
N LEU A 225 -2.62 -2.20 -8.59
CA LEU A 225 -2.93 -3.15 -7.54
C LEU A 225 -2.66 -2.51 -6.17
N GLN A 226 -3.61 -2.61 -5.26
CA GLN A 226 -3.43 -2.15 -3.88
C GLN A 226 -2.31 -2.92 -3.16
N HIS A 227 -1.28 -2.23 -2.65
CA HIS A 227 -0.12 -2.88 -2.00
C HIS A 227 -0.34 -3.25 -0.52
N GLY A 228 -1.34 -2.67 0.15
CA GLY A 228 -1.58 -2.82 1.59
C GLY A 228 -2.98 -2.33 1.99
N ALA A 229 -3.33 -2.44 3.28
CA ALA A 229 -4.58 -1.89 3.78
C ALA A 229 -4.54 -0.35 3.75
N VAL A 230 -5.69 0.28 3.47
CA VAL A 230 -5.83 1.74 3.37
C VAL A 230 -5.70 2.36 4.76
N MET A 231 -4.45 2.61 5.16
CA MET A 231 -4.03 3.11 6.47
C MET A 231 -3.26 4.44 6.35
N GLY A 232 -3.44 5.18 5.27
CA GLY A 232 -2.73 6.43 5.02
C GLY A 232 -3.24 7.03 3.73
N GLU A 233 -4.26 7.86 3.84
CA GLU A 233 -5.02 8.37 2.69
C GLU A 233 -4.12 8.97 1.59
N GLU A 234 -3.07 9.68 1.99
CA GLU A 234 -2.11 10.33 1.08
C GLU A 234 -1.31 9.37 0.19
N ALA A 235 -1.23 8.07 0.56
CA ALA A 235 -0.51 7.04 -0.18
C ALA A 235 -1.41 6.23 -1.13
N TYR A 236 -2.74 6.33 -0.99
CA TYR A 236 -3.72 5.54 -1.76
C TYR A 236 -4.63 6.39 -2.66
N PHE A 237 -4.77 7.68 -2.36
CA PHE A 237 -5.56 8.64 -3.12
C PHE A 237 -4.64 9.72 -3.71
N PRO A 238 -4.92 10.28 -4.90
CA PRO A 238 -6.04 9.97 -5.82
C PRO A 238 -5.80 8.73 -6.69
N VAL A 239 -6.84 8.31 -7.42
CA VAL A 239 -6.75 7.25 -8.42
C VAL A 239 -6.20 7.83 -9.72
N PHE A 240 -5.03 7.35 -10.15
CA PHE A 240 -4.38 7.78 -11.39
C PHE A 240 -4.44 6.73 -12.51
N ALA A 241 -4.63 5.46 -12.16
CA ALA A 241 -4.71 4.37 -13.12
C ALA A 241 -6.08 4.31 -13.81
N THR A 242 -6.17 3.61 -14.92
CA THR A 242 -7.46 3.32 -15.58
C THR A 242 -8.38 2.52 -14.67
N LYS A 243 -7.80 1.53 -13.98
CA LYS A 243 -8.46 0.72 -12.96
C LYS A 243 -7.64 0.71 -11.67
N GLN A 244 -8.28 1.03 -10.56
CA GLN A 244 -7.81 0.78 -9.21
C GLN A 244 -8.35 -0.58 -8.75
N VAL A 245 -7.45 -1.56 -8.63
CA VAL A 245 -7.79 -2.92 -8.23
C VAL A 245 -7.66 -3.01 -6.70
N VAL A 246 -8.78 -3.32 -6.05
CA VAL A 246 -8.92 -3.30 -4.59
C VAL A 246 -9.23 -4.68 -4.03
N TYR A 247 -9.09 -4.81 -2.70
CA TYR A 247 -9.30 -6.06 -1.99
C TYR A 247 -10.78 -6.43 -1.89
N GLY A 248 -11.62 -5.50 -1.43
CA GLY A 248 -13.03 -5.76 -1.18
C GLY A 248 -13.87 -4.50 -1.05
N LYS A 249 -15.04 -4.67 -0.42
CA LYS A 249 -16.05 -3.63 -0.33
C LYS A 249 -15.61 -2.41 0.48
N TYR A 250 -14.83 -2.61 1.55
CA TYR A 250 -14.30 -1.50 2.35
C TYR A 250 -13.53 -0.48 1.50
N GLU A 251 -12.60 -0.92 0.66
CA GLU A 251 -11.81 0.00 -0.16
C GLU A 251 -12.62 0.61 -1.29
N GLU A 252 -13.53 -0.14 -1.91
CA GLU A 252 -14.46 0.41 -2.89
C GLU A 252 -15.28 1.56 -2.29
N ASP A 253 -15.91 1.34 -1.14
CA ASP A 253 -16.70 2.37 -0.46
C ASP A 253 -15.85 3.58 -0.08
N TRP A 254 -14.61 3.36 0.36
CA TRP A 254 -13.67 4.44 0.68
C TRP A 254 -13.32 5.30 -0.54
N TYR A 255 -13.08 4.69 -1.70
CA TYR A 255 -12.80 5.42 -2.94
C TYR A 255 -14.04 6.14 -3.49
N LEU A 256 -15.22 5.50 -3.45
CA LEU A 256 -16.49 6.10 -3.88
C LEU A 256 -16.82 7.35 -3.06
N GLN A 257 -16.59 7.32 -1.74
CA GLN A 257 -16.78 8.47 -0.85
C GLN A 257 -15.90 9.69 -1.23
N LYS A 258 -14.81 9.47 -1.97
CA LYS A 258 -13.89 10.51 -2.45
C LYS A 258 -14.15 10.95 -3.90
N GLY A 259 -15.23 10.45 -4.49
CA GLY A 259 -15.68 10.80 -5.84
C GLY A 259 -15.04 10.00 -6.96
N VAL A 260 -14.38 8.87 -6.67
CA VAL A 260 -13.91 7.94 -7.71
C VAL A 260 -15.13 7.29 -8.37
N SER A 261 -15.11 7.17 -9.70
CA SER A 261 -16.16 6.47 -10.43
C SER A 261 -16.12 4.97 -10.13
N GLU A 262 -17.29 4.35 -9.96
CA GLU A 262 -17.43 2.90 -9.84
C GLU A 262 -16.75 2.18 -11.02
N SER A 263 -16.82 2.76 -12.23
CA SER A 263 -16.16 2.20 -13.41
C SER A 263 -14.63 2.17 -13.35
N GLN A 264 -14.00 2.92 -12.44
CA GLN A 264 -12.54 2.92 -12.22
C GLN A 264 -12.12 1.94 -11.13
N ILE A 265 -13.04 1.36 -10.37
CA ILE A 265 -12.72 0.46 -9.25
C ILE A 265 -13.01 -0.97 -9.70
N GLU A 266 -12.16 -1.92 -9.28
CA GLU A 266 -12.36 -3.34 -9.53
C GLU A 266 -12.08 -4.14 -8.26
N ILE A 267 -13.10 -4.83 -7.72
CA ILE A 267 -12.94 -5.74 -6.59
C ILE A 267 -12.41 -7.09 -7.10
N LEU A 268 -11.09 -7.25 -7.01
CA LEU A 268 -10.41 -8.44 -7.51
C LEU A 268 -9.72 -9.24 -6.40
N GLY A 269 -9.39 -8.61 -5.28
CA GLY A 269 -8.41 -9.15 -4.34
C GLY A 269 -6.99 -8.81 -4.79
N HIS A 270 -6.03 -9.68 -4.47
CA HIS A 270 -4.63 -9.45 -4.84
C HIS A 270 -3.87 -10.76 -5.07
N PRO A 271 -3.14 -10.93 -6.19
CA PRO A 271 -2.38 -12.15 -6.52
C PRO A 271 -1.45 -12.67 -5.42
N ARG A 272 -0.86 -11.77 -4.61
CA ARG A 272 -0.03 -12.14 -3.45
C ARG A 272 -0.68 -13.16 -2.50
N TYR A 273 -2.01 -13.16 -2.39
CA TYR A 273 -2.74 -14.02 -1.47
C TYR A 273 -3.12 -15.36 -2.12
N ASP A 274 -2.92 -15.55 -3.43
CA ASP A 274 -3.16 -16.83 -4.09
C ASP A 274 -2.30 -17.95 -3.48
N GLU A 275 -1.09 -17.61 -3.01
CA GLU A 275 -0.21 -18.56 -2.33
C GLU A 275 -0.88 -19.17 -1.08
N ILE A 276 -1.83 -18.49 -0.43
CA ILE A 276 -2.59 -19.05 0.71
C ILE A 276 -3.42 -20.27 0.28
N PHE A 277 -3.89 -20.32 -0.95
CA PHE A 277 -4.78 -21.39 -1.41
C PHE A 277 -4.02 -22.52 -2.09
N ASP A 278 -2.91 -22.22 -2.75
CA ASP A 278 -2.21 -23.17 -3.63
C ASP A 278 -0.94 -23.79 -3.02
N ARG A 279 -0.45 -23.28 -1.87
CA ARG A 279 0.81 -23.75 -1.30
C ARG A 279 0.69 -25.07 -0.54
N VAL A 280 1.83 -25.76 -0.45
CA VAL A 280 2.03 -26.85 0.51
C VAL A 280 2.53 -26.26 1.83
N TYR A 281 1.79 -26.50 2.90
CA TYR A 281 2.11 -26.02 4.24
C TYR A 281 3.05 -26.97 4.99
N MET A 282 3.91 -26.40 5.82
CA MET A 282 4.63 -27.18 6.82
C MET A 282 3.64 -27.81 7.80
N ASP A 283 3.77 -29.10 8.10
CA ASP A 283 2.91 -29.73 9.09
C ASP A 283 3.22 -29.20 10.50
N LYS A 284 2.20 -29.28 11.37
CA LYS A 284 2.26 -28.77 12.75
C LYS A 284 3.44 -29.33 13.54
N LYS A 285 3.71 -30.64 13.42
CA LYS A 285 4.77 -31.32 14.18
C LYS A 285 6.13 -30.79 13.78
N ASN A 286 6.40 -30.62 12.50
CA ASN A 286 7.67 -30.07 12.01
C ASN A 286 7.86 -28.61 12.43
N LEU A 287 6.81 -27.78 12.33
CA LEU A 287 6.87 -26.40 12.81
C LEU A 287 7.16 -26.33 14.31
N PHE A 288 6.43 -27.12 15.11
CA PHE A 288 6.54 -27.10 16.56
C PHE A 288 7.91 -27.61 17.01
N ASN A 289 8.44 -28.66 16.37
CA ASN A 289 9.80 -29.14 16.62
C ASN A 289 10.84 -28.05 16.27
N LYS A 290 10.70 -27.41 15.11
CA LYS A 290 11.61 -26.37 14.64
C LYS A 290 11.64 -25.16 15.59
N LEU A 291 10.49 -24.76 16.10
CA LEU A 291 10.35 -23.63 17.04
C LEU A 291 10.44 -24.04 18.52
N LYS A 292 10.64 -25.33 18.82
CA LYS A 292 10.66 -25.90 20.17
C LYS A 292 9.39 -25.52 20.98
N ILE A 293 8.23 -25.68 20.37
CA ILE A 293 6.92 -25.41 20.95
C ILE A 293 6.38 -26.71 21.55
N ASP A 294 5.86 -26.63 22.77
CA ASP A 294 5.13 -27.72 23.41
C ASP A 294 3.77 -27.93 22.68
N PRO A 295 3.49 -29.12 22.13
CA PRO A 295 2.25 -29.37 21.39
C PRO A 295 0.97 -29.28 22.23
N SER A 296 1.06 -29.27 23.57
CA SER A 296 -0.08 -29.13 24.47
C SER A 296 -0.54 -27.68 24.67
N THR A 297 0.30 -26.69 24.33
CA THR A 297 -0.01 -25.28 24.54
C THR A 297 -0.88 -24.70 23.43
N LYS A 298 -1.59 -23.62 23.78
CA LYS A 298 -2.27 -22.74 22.83
C LYS A 298 -1.26 -21.74 22.28
N VAL A 299 -1.22 -21.56 20.96
CA VAL A 299 -0.29 -20.66 20.29
C VAL A 299 -0.98 -19.32 19.99
N VAL A 300 -0.45 -18.23 20.53
CA VAL A 300 -0.80 -16.86 20.15
C VAL A 300 0.30 -16.31 19.27
N PHE A 301 -0.03 -15.95 18.03
CA PHE A 301 0.92 -15.32 17.12
C PHE A 301 0.73 -13.80 17.13
N ILE A 302 1.80 -13.06 17.46
CA ILE A 302 1.84 -11.60 17.46
C ILE A 302 2.67 -11.14 16.26
N ALA A 303 2.01 -10.49 15.30
CA ALA A 303 2.67 -9.74 14.24
C ALA A 303 2.77 -8.28 14.66
N THR A 304 3.98 -7.84 15.00
CA THR A 304 4.16 -6.50 15.58
C THR A 304 4.04 -5.40 14.53
N GLN A 305 3.99 -4.16 15.01
CA GLN A 305 3.94 -2.95 14.21
C GLN A 305 4.87 -1.90 14.84
N PRO A 306 5.54 -1.05 14.04
CA PRO A 306 6.41 0.00 14.57
C PRO A 306 5.72 0.90 15.61
N PHE A 307 6.53 1.47 16.51
CA PHE A 307 6.10 2.43 17.54
C PHE A 307 5.15 1.87 18.62
N LYS A 308 5.02 0.54 18.71
CA LYS A 308 4.16 -0.15 19.69
C LYS A 308 4.90 -1.21 20.51
N THR A 309 6.23 -1.12 20.58
CA THR A 309 7.06 -2.12 21.27
C THR A 309 6.64 -2.34 22.73
N SER A 310 6.36 -1.27 23.47
CA SER A 310 5.90 -1.38 24.87
C SER A 310 4.62 -2.19 25.02
N PHE A 311 3.63 -1.95 24.15
CA PHE A 311 2.39 -2.71 24.14
C PHE A 311 2.63 -4.20 23.91
N TYR A 312 3.42 -4.56 22.89
CA TYR A 312 3.67 -5.98 22.60
C TYR A 312 4.49 -6.67 23.69
N THR A 313 5.43 -5.95 24.33
CA THR A 313 6.19 -6.47 25.47
C THR A 313 5.26 -6.75 26.66
N GLU A 314 4.46 -5.77 27.06
CA GLU A 314 3.53 -5.92 28.19
C GLU A 314 2.48 -7.00 27.93
N LEU A 315 1.92 -7.06 26.72
CA LEU A 315 0.98 -8.11 26.34
C LEU A 315 1.62 -9.49 26.43
N THR A 316 2.86 -9.64 25.94
CA THR A 316 3.58 -10.90 26.00
C THR A 316 3.79 -11.33 27.45
N GLU A 317 4.25 -10.43 28.31
CA GLU A 317 4.48 -10.70 29.74
C GLU A 317 3.20 -11.19 30.43
N LYS A 318 2.06 -10.54 30.17
CA LYS A 318 0.75 -10.98 30.71
C LYS A 318 0.29 -12.33 30.17
N LEU A 319 0.54 -12.63 28.90
CA LEU A 319 0.12 -13.90 28.30
C LEU A 319 0.93 -15.10 28.81
N VAL A 320 2.23 -14.92 29.08
CA VAL A 320 3.14 -16.02 29.48
C VAL A 320 3.07 -16.36 30.98
N GLU A 321 2.28 -15.60 31.75
CA GLU A 321 1.83 -15.99 33.09
C GLU A 321 1.04 -17.32 33.03
N ASP A 322 0.25 -17.52 31.98
CA ASP A 322 -0.40 -18.80 31.70
C ASP A 322 0.58 -19.74 30.97
N LYS A 323 1.04 -20.78 31.67
CA LYS A 323 2.00 -21.76 31.11
C LYS A 323 1.42 -22.61 29.98
N ASN A 324 0.09 -22.61 29.81
CA ASN A 324 -0.57 -23.27 28.68
C ASN A 324 -0.57 -22.42 27.41
N ILE A 325 0.00 -21.20 27.44
CA ILE A 325 0.13 -20.33 26.27
C ILE A 325 1.59 -20.31 25.81
N THR A 326 1.78 -20.44 24.50
CA THR A 326 3.01 -20.11 23.79
C THR A 326 2.78 -18.88 22.95
N VAL A 327 3.65 -17.89 23.06
CA VAL A 327 3.59 -16.66 22.26
C VAL A 327 4.66 -16.73 21.19
N ILE A 328 4.29 -16.55 19.93
CA ILE A 328 5.24 -16.37 18.82
C ILE A 328 5.23 -14.88 18.45
N ILE A 329 6.38 -14.21 18.48
CA ILE A 329 6.53 -12.80 18.12
C ILE A 329 7.32 -12.73 16.82
N LYS A 330 6.74 -12.07 15.80
CA LYS A 330 7.44 -11.72 14.56
C LYS A 330 7.49 -10.20 14.42
N PRO A 331 8.71 -9.59 14.41
CA PRO A 331 8.85 -8.15 14.29
C PRO A 331 8.45 -7.66 12.89
N HIS A 332 7.95 -6.43 12.80
CA HIS A 332 7.73 -5.77 11.52
C HIS A 332 9.07 -5.59 10.79
N PRO A 333 9.14 -5.72 9.44
CA PRO A 333 10.39 -5.54 8.69
C PRO A 333 11.10 -4.21 8.97
N TRP A 334 10.34 -3.13 9.20
CA TRP A 334 10.89 -1.82 9.58
C TRP A 334 11.59 -1.85 10.94
N GLU A 335 10.99 -2.49 11.96
CA GLU A 335 11.62 -2.62 13.28
C GLU A 335 12.93 -3.41 13.17
N LYS A 336 12.92 -4.52 12.40
CA LYS A 336 14.13 -5.30 12.13
C LYS A 336 15.19 -4.48 11.38
N GLY A 337 14.80 -3.78 10.31
CA GLY A 337 15.69 -2.94 9.51
C GLY A 337 16.29 -1.76 10.28
N ARG A 338 15.66 -1.34 11.39
CA ARG A 338 16.15 -0.30 12.31
C ARG A 338 16.82 -0.87 13.56
N ASN A 339 16.97 -2.19 13.67
CA ASN A 339 17.51 -2.88 14.84
C ASN A 339 16.74 -2.60 16.15
N LEU A 340 15.41 -2.40 16.06
CA LEU A 340 14.51 -2.11 17.18
C LEU A 340 13.77 -3.37 17.66
N VAL A 341 14.50 -4.48 17.83
CA VAL A 341 13.93 -5.80 18.18
C VAL A 341 14.43 -6.37 19.51
N GLY A 342 15.28 -5.61 20.22
CA GLY A 342 15.97 -6.06 21.43
C GLY A 342 15.03 -6.55 22.54
N GLU A 343 13.92 -5.85 22.77
CA GLU A 343 12.93 -6.25 23.79
C GLU A 343 12.26 -7.59 23.44
N TYR A 344 11.93 -7.83 22.16
CA TYR A 344 11.34 -9.10 21.73
C TYR A 344 12.31 -10.27 21.92
N ILE A 345 13.60 -10.05 21.62
CA ILE A 345 14.65 -11.05 21.85
C ILE A 345 14.82 -11.32 23.35
N LYS A 346 14.84 -10.27 24.18
CA LYS A 346 14.93 -10.37 25.63
C LYS A 346 13.78 -11.20 26.21
N LEU A 347 12.54 -10.97 25.76
CA LEU A 347 11.39 -11.79 26.16
C LEU A 347 11.57 -13.26 25.79
N SER A 348 12.04 -13.55 24.57
CA SER A 348 12.29 -14.93 24.13
C SER A 348 13.39 -15.65 24.91
N ASN A 349 14.37 -14.91 25.43
CA ASN A 349 15.42 -15.46 26.30
C ASN A 349 14.92 -15.66 27.74
N LEU A 350 14.05 -14.78 28.23
CA LEU A 350 13.53 -14.82 29.59
C LEU A 350 12.45 -15.89 29.77
N TYR A 351 11.61 -16.10 28.77
CA TYR A 351 10.47 -17.00 28.84
C TYR A 351 10.58 -18.12 27.78
N PRO A 352 10.74 -19.40 28.19
CA PRO A 352 10.82 -20.52 27.25
C PRO A 352 9.61 -20.66 26.31
N ASN A 353 8.44 -20.19 26.74
CA ASN A 353 7.20 -20.20 25.96
C ASN A 353 7.07 -19.00 24.99
N VAL A 354 8.07 -18.14 24.89
CA VAL A 354 8.11 -17.03 23.92
C VAL A 354 9.08 -17.38 22.79
N LYS A 355 8.60 -17.35 21.56
CA LYS A 355 9.39 -17.64 20.36
C LYS A 355 9.52 -16.37 19.54
N TYR A 356 10.73 -15.82 19.48
CA TYR A 356 11.07 -14.77 18.53
C TYR A 356 11.42 -15.41 17.19
N ILE A 357 10.73 -15.01 16.12
CA ILE A 357 10.99 -15.50 14.77
C ILE A 357 11.21 -14.35 13.79
N THR A 358 11.96 -14.60 12.72
CA THR A 358 12.06 -13.70 11.57
C THR A 358 11.60 -14.39 10.29
N ASN A 359 12.41 -14.41 9.23
CA ASN A 359 12.04 -14.96 7.92
C ASN A 359 12.54 -16.40 7.71
N GLU A 360 13.12 -17.02 8.73
CA GLU A 360 13.56 -18.42 8.72
C GLU A 360 12.40 -19.45 8.74
N VAL A 361 11.18 -18.96 8.99
CA VAL A 361 9.92 -19.68 8.83
C VAL A 361 8.96 -18.79 8.04
N ASN A 362 8.20 -19.40 7.12
CA ASN A 362 7.18 -18.68 6.38
C ASN A 362 6.01 -18.33 7.30
N ILE A 363 5.52 -17.09 7.22
CA ILE A 363 4.48 -16.57 8.11
C ILE A 363 3.18 -17.35 8.02
N TYR A 364 2.79 -17.87 6.84
CA TYR A 364 1.54 -18.61 6.71
C TYR A 364 1.58 -19.98 7.41
N ASP A 365 2.75 -20.61 7.56
CA ASP A 365 2.86 -21.83 8.38
C ASP A 365 2.62 -21.51 9.85
N VAL A 366 3.14 -20.37 10.32
CA VAL A 366 2.98 -19.92 11.71
C VAL A 366 1.52 -19.57 11.99
N ILE A 367 0.89 -18.82 11.09
CA ILE A 367 -0.52 -18.44 11.18
C ILE A 367 -1.40 -19.69 11.21
N LEU A 368 -1.26 -20.59 10.24
CA LEU A 368 -2.12 -21.78 10.10
C LEU A 368 -2.16 -22.64 11.37
N HIS A 369 -1.05 -22.70 12.11
CA HIS A 369 -0.95 -23.50 13.34
C HIS A 369 -1.13 -22.68 14.63
N ALA A 370 -1.45 -21.40 14.52
CA ALA A 370 -1.83 -20.57 15.66
C ALA A 370 -3.28 -20.84 16.08
N ASN A 371 -3.59 -20.56 17.35
CA ASN A 371 -4.98 -20.55 17.84
C ASN A 371 -5.64 -19.18 17.68
N LEU A 372 -4.83 -18.12 17.63
CA LEU A 372 -5.24 -16.74 17.48
C LEU A 372 -4.07 -15.91 16.95
N VAL A 373 -4.36 -14.89 16.14
CA VAL A 373 -3.39 -13.87 15.75
C VAL A 373 -3.73 -12.53 16.40
N VAL A 374 -2.72 -11.85 16.93
CA VAL A 374 -2.80 -10.47 17.43
C VAL A 374 -2.11 -9.55 16.46
N ILE A 375 -2.80 -8.48 16.08
CA ILE A 375 -2.28 -7.42 15.22
C ILE A 375 -2.64 -6.04 15.78
N SER A 376 -2.09 -5.02 15.12
CA SER A 376 -2.67 -3.68 15.14
C SER A 376 -3.02 -3.27 13.69
N ASN A 377 -2.31 -2.32 13.10
CA ASN A 377 -2.52 -1.89 11.71
C ASN A 377 -1.68 -2.72 10.73
N SER A 378 -2.08 -3.96 10.43
CA SER A 378 -1.33 -4.87 9.54
C SER A 378 -2.23 -5.71 8.63
N THR A 379 -1.79 -6.01 7.40
CA THR A 379 -2.48 -6.96 6.51
C THR A 379 -2.38 -8.41 6.98
N VAL A 380 -1.54 -8.70 7.98
CA VAL A 380 -1.45 -10.04 8.58
C VAL A 380 -2.79 -10.48 9.17
N GLY A 381 -3.64 -9.54 9.61
CA GLY A 381 -5.02 -9.85 10.03
C GLY A 381 -5.85 -10.46 8.90
N LEU A 382 -5.83 -9.85 7.71
CA LEU A 382 -6.46 -10.41 6.52
C LEU A 382 -5.90 -11.80 6.20
N GLU A 383 -4.57 -11.99 6.22
CA GLU A 383 -3.93 -13.28 5.94
C GLU A 383 -4.35 -14.36 6.95
N ALA A 384 -4.42 -14.02 8.24
CA ALA A 384 -4.90 -14.89 9.30
C ALA A 384 -6.36 -15.28 9.10
N MET A 385 -7.20 -14.32 8.76
CA MET A 385 -8.58 -14.59 8.45
C MET A 385 -8.71 -15.43 7.18
N LEU A 386 -7.93 -15.26 6.12
CA LEU A 386 -7.97 -16.15 4.95
C LEU A 386 -7.60 -17.60 5.32
N LEU A 387 -6.73 -17.79 6.32
CA LEU A 387 -6.34 -19.09 6.87
C LEU A 387 -7.30 -19.67 7.93
N ASP A 388 -8.50 -19.09 8.07
CA ASP A 388 -9.52 -19.46 9.06
C ASP A 388 -9.05 -19.33 10.53
N ILE A 389 -8.13 -18.41 10.79
CA ILE A 389 -7.62 -18.10 12.13
C ILE A 389 -8.25 -16.81 12.65
N PRO A 390 -8.85 -16.80 13.87
CA PRO A 390 -9.40 -15.59 14.45
C PRO A 390 -8.31 -14.56 14.75
N VAL A 391 -8.70 -13.28 14.71
CA VAL A 391 -7.82 -12.13 14.90
C VAL A 391 -8.34 -11.27 16.04
N VAL A 392 -7.45 -10.86 16.95
CA VAL A 392 -7.72 -9.80 17.92
C VAL A 392 -6.87 -8.59 17.57
N VAL A 393 -7.50 -7.43 17.47
CA VAL A 393 -6.91 -6.19 16.96
C VAL A 393 -6.71 -5.22 18.11
N TYR A 394 -5.48 -4.77 18.31
CA TYR A 394 -5.19 -3.63 19.16
C TYR A 394 -5.30 -2.33 18.38
N LYS A 395 -6.20 -1.45 18.80
CA LYS A 395 -6.44 -0.12 18.23
C LYS A 395 -6.29 0.93 19.32
N SER A 396 -5.19 1.70 19.29
CA SER A 396 -4.92 2.70 20.31
C SER A 396 -5.83 3.92 20.14
N LEU A 397 -6.47 4.37 21.22
CA LEU A 397 -7.23 5.63 21.23
C LEU A 397 -6.33 6.87 21.25
N LEU A 398 -5.02 6.69 21.45
CA LEU A 398 -4.03 7.77 21.46
C LEU A 398 -3.44 8.05 20.07
N GLU A 399 -3.80 7.25 19.05
CA GLU A 399 -3.34 7.50 17.69
C GLU A 399 -4.03 8.74 17.09
N GLU A 400 -3.26 9.58 16.38
CA GLU A 400 -3.81 10.76 15.71
C GLU A 400 -4.79 10.40 14.57
N ARG A 401 -4.70 9.17 14.05
CA ARG A 401 -5.48 8.66 12.92
C ARG A 401 -6.29 7.45 13.32
N ASP A 402 -7.54 7.44 12.87
CA ASP A 402 -8.49 6.37 13.11
C ASP A 402 -8.67 5.51 11.85
N TYR A 403 -8.05 4.32 11.83
CA TYR A 403 -8.20 3.36 10.72
C TYR A 403 -9.32 2.37 11.02
N LYS A 404 -10.29 2.30 10.12
CA LYS A 404 -11.55 1.56 10.34
C LYS A 404 -11.61 0.20 9.69
N TYR A 405 -10.54 -0.23 9.00
CA TYR A 405 -10.52 -1.46 8.21
C TYR A 405 -11.00 -2.69 8.99
N TYR A 406 -10.65 -2.79 10.28
CA TYR A 406 -10.99 -3.93 11.12
C TYR A 406 -12.18 -3.70 12.08
N ASP A 407 -12.85 -2.54 12.03
CA ASP A 407 -13.86 -2.16 13.03
C ASP A 407 -15.08 -3.09 13.04
N THR A 408 -15.38 -3.74 11.90
CA THR A 408 -16.47 -4.73 11.79
C THR A 408 -16.20 -6.04 12.54
N LEU A 409 -15.00 -6.22 13.09
CA LEU A 409 -14.66 -7.33 14.00
C LEU A 409 -15.16 -7.10 15.44
N ASP A 410 -15.84 -5.98 15.71
CA ASP A 410 -16.60 -5.73 16.94
C ASP A 410 -15.77 -5.95 18.22
N TRP A 411 -16.18 -6.83 19.13
CA TRP A 411 -15.51 -7.09 20.42
C TRP A 411 -14.09 -7.66 20.30
N LEU A 412 -13.64 -8.03 19.10
CA LEU A 412 -12.26 -8.41 18.82
C LEU A 412 -11.34 -7.20 18.58
N VAL A 413 -11.89 -5.99 18.44
CA VAL A 413 -11.16 -4.72 18.38
C VAL A 413 -11.08 -4.13 19.78
N ASN A 414 -9.87 -3.98 20.30
CA ASN A 414 -9.62 -3.67 21.70
C ASN A 414 -8.72 -2.46 21.84
N HIS A 415 -8.92 -1.71 22.93
CA HIS A 415 -8.32 -0.38 23.14
C HIS A 415 -7.42 -0.30 24.38
N SER A 416 -7.42 -1.33 25.22
CA SER A 416 -6.66 -1.40 26.47
C SER A 416 -5.96 -2.75 26.61
N MET A 417 -4.97 -2.82 27.50
CA MET A 417 -4.26 -4.06 27.79
C MET A 417 -5.17 -5.08 28.50
N GLU A 418 -6.04 -4.60 29.37
CA GLU A 418 -7.02 -5.40 30.09
C GLU A 418 -8.00 -6.07 29.12
N ASP A 419 -8.56 -5.30 28.18
CA ASP A 419 -9.47 -5.83 27.16
C ASP A 419 -8.76 -6.85 26.28
N MET A 420 -7.56 -6.53 25.79
CA MET A 420 -6.74 -7.44 24.97
C MET A 420 -6.56 -8.79 25.67
N THR A 421 -6.13 -8.78 26.94
CA THR A 421 -5.87 -10.01 27.70
C THR A 421 -7.17 -10.79 27.95
N SER A 422 -8.26 -10.10 28.27
CA SER A 422 -9.58 -10.70 28.50
C SER A 422 -10.14 -11.35 27.23
N THR A 423 -10.09 -10.65 26.11
CA THR A 423 -10.55 -11.11 24.78
C THR A 423 -9.74 -12.31 24.32
N ILE A 424 -8.41 -12.28 24.41
CA ILE A 424 -7.55 -13.42 24.05
C ILE A 424 -7.93 -14.65 24.87
N LYS A 425 -8.08 -14.52 26.20
CA LYS A 425 -8.48 -15.63 27.07
C LYS A 425 -9.86 -16.17 26.71
N LYS A 426 -10.83 -15.31 26.38
CA LYS A 426 -12.17 -15.74 25.90
C LYS A 426 -12.07 -16.55 24.61
N VAL A 427 -11.34 -16.06 23.60
CA VAL A 427 -11.19 -16.76 22.31
C VAL A 427 -10.50 -18.12 22.48
N LEU A 428 -9.48 -18.20 23.35
CA LEU A 428 -8.70 -19.43 23.56
C LEU A 428 -9.44 -20.48 24.39
N ASN A 429 -10.20 -20.07 25.40
CA ASN A 429 -10.69 -20.97 26.46
C ASN A 429 -12.22 -21.12 26.51
N ASN A 430 -13.00 -20.29 25.82
CA ASN A 430 -14.46 -20.40 25.78
C ASN A 430 -14.91 -20.82 24.36
N PRO A 431 -15.44 -22.06 24.18
CA PRO A 431 -15.89 -22.55 22.87
C PRO A 431 -16.95 -21.68 22.19
N LEU A 432 -17.87 -21.08 22.94
CA LEU A 432 -18.91 -20.19 22.39
C LEU A 432 -18.28 -18.91 21.82
N GLN A 433 -17.37 -18.30 22.57
CA GLN A 433 -16.67 -17.08 22.14
C GLN A 433 -15.71 -17.36 20.98
N SER A 434 -15.06 -18.53 20.97
CA SER A 434 -14.24 -18.99 19.84
C SER A 434 -15.06 -19.13 18.56
N ASN A 435 -16.26 -19.71 18.64
CA ASN A 435 -17.17 -19.84 17.50
C ASN A 435 -17.67 -18.46 17.01
N LEU A 436 -18.05 -17.56 17.93
CA LEU A 436 -18.45 -16.20 17.57
C LEU A 436 -17.32 -15.42 16.86
N ALA A 437 -16.07 -15.58 17.33
CA ALA A 437 -14.92 -14.96 16.67
C ALA A 437 -14.72 -15.48 15.24
N LYS A 438 -14.96 -16.78 15.00
CA LYS A 438 -14.93 -17.37 13.65
C LYS A 438 -16.06 -16.84 12.76
N GLU A 439 -17.25 -16.60 13.32
CA GLU A 439 -18.37 -16.00 12.58
C GLU A 439 -18.08 -14.57 12.15
N LEU A 440 -17.55 -13.74 13.05
CA LEU A 440 -17.11 -12.37 12.74
C LEU A 440 -16.03 -12.37 11.64
N ARG A 441 -15.05 -13.28 11.76
CA ARG A 441 -14.03 -13.51 10.72
C ARG A 441 -14.64 -13.88 9.36
N ARG A 442 -15.63 -14.77 9.31
CA ARG A 442 -16.29 -15.15 8.04
C ARG A 442 -17.03 -13.97 7.43
N LYS A 443 -17.78 -13.22 8.25
CA LYS A 443 -18.47 -12.00 7.82
C LYS A 443 -17.47 -11.00 7.23
N PHE A 444 -16.36 -10.78 7.93
CA PHE A 444 -15.29 -9.89 7.46
C PHE A 444 -14.76 -10.30 6.09
N ILE A 445 -14.42 -11.57 5.90
CA ILE A 445 -13.88 -12.06 4.62
C ILE A 445 -14.92 -11.96 3.50
N ASN A 446 -16.18 -12.31 3.77
CA ASN A 446 -17.25 -12.22 2.77
C ASN A 446 -17.47 -10.78 2.27
N GLU A 447 -17.25 -9.78 3.12
CA GLU A 447 -17.39 -8.37 2.74
C GLU A 447 -16.11 -7.80 2.12
N ASN A 448 -14.95 -8.10 2.72
CA ASN A 448 -13.69 -7.37 2.45
C ASN A 448 -12.67 -8.17 1.64
N TYR A 449 -12.90 -9.47 1.39
CA TYR A 449 -12.07 -10.28 0.50
C TYR A 449 -12.84 -11.54 0.00
N PRO A 450 -13.91 -11.40 -0.80
CA PRO A 450 -14.74 -12.54 -1.19
C PRO A 450 -14.15 -13.43 -2.30
N GLN A 451 -12.87 -13.27 -2.63
CA GLN A 451 -12.31 -13.72 -3.90
C GLN A 451 -11.12 -14.68 -3.71
N GLU A 452 -10.96 -15.61 -4.65
CA GLU A 452 -9.78 -16.49 -4.76
C GLU A 452 -9.21 -16.44 -6.20
N ALA A 453 -8.04 -17.07 -6.42
CA ALA A 453 -7.39 -17.18 -7.74
C ALA A 453 -7.22 -15.82 -8.47
N CYS A 454 -6.78 -14.81 -7.74
CA CYS A 454 -6.70 -13.41 -8.16
C CYS A 454 -5.77 -13.23 -9.38
N THR A 455 -4.71 -14.01 -9.52
CA THR A 455 -3.80 -13.95 -10.69
C THR A 455 -4.54 -14.21 -11.99
N LYS A 456 -5.36 -15.27 -12.03
CA LYS A 456 -6.14 -15.63 -13.22
C LYS A 456 -7.21 -14.56 -13.52
N ARG A 457 -7.88 -14.06 -12.48
CA ARG A 457 -8.88 -12.99 -12.62
C ARG A 457 -8.26 -11.69 -13.15
N LEU A 458 -7.06 -11.33 -12.69
CA LEU A 458 -6.33 -10.17 -13.19
C LEU A 458 -5.98 -10.32 -14.67
N ILE A 459 -5.51 -11.49 -15.10
CA ILE A 459 -5.23 -11.77 -16.51
C ILE A 459 -6.52 -11.65 -17.35
N ASN A 460 -7.64 -12.18 -16.87
CA ASN A 460 -8.93 -12.10 -17.56
C ASN A 460 -9.43 -10.65 -17.67
N LEU A 461 -9.33 -9.85 -16.59
CA LEU A 461 -9.70 -8.42 -16.61
C LEU A 461 -8.96 -7.68 -17.73
N ILE A 462 -7.65 -7.92 -17.85
CA ILE A 462 -6.80 -7.29 -18.85
C ILE A 462 -7.16 -7.74 -20.27
N GLN A 463 -7.56 -9.00 -20.45
CA GLN A 463 -8.00 -9.51 -21.75
C GLN A 463 -9.35 -8.92 -22.16
N ILE A 464 -10.32 -8.84 -21.24
CA ILE A 464 -11.65 -8.28 -21.52
C ILE A 464 -11.57 -6.81 -21.93
N GLU A 465 -10.65 -6.03 -21.36
CA GLU A 465 -10.50 -4.62 -21.74
C GLU A 465 -9.77 -4.39 -23.07
N LYS A 466 -9.13 -5.44 -23.61
CA LYS A 466 -8.53 -5.44 -24.95
C LYS A 466 -9.55 -5.72 -26.04
N ASP A 467 -10.56 -6.53 -25.75
CA ASP A 467 -11.69 -6.79 -26.65
C ASP A 467 -12.68 -5.59 -26.66
#